data_AF-A0A6I7ESD1-F1
#
_entry.id   AF-A0A6I7ESD1-F1
#
_cell.length_a   1.000
_cell.length_b   1.000
_cell.length_c   1.000
_cell.angle_alpha   90.00
_cell.angle_beta   90.00
_cell.angle_gamma   90.00
#
_symmetry.space_group_name_H-M   'P 1'
#
loop_
_entity.id
_entity.type
_entity.pdbx_description
1 polymer ?
#
loop_
_entity_poly.entity_id
_entity_poly.type
_entity_poly.pdbx_seq_one_letter_code
_entity_poly.pdbx_strand_id
1 'polypeptide(L)'
;MDCVLLLGGGYFRVRWYMQLPQNTVLAKAQATETLPVRRAPSVDKAPQVEVLESDRMPENSELSSLSRQLSAAAQRAAIRDSQLSRSELSALAARLLEKLTGASYSFNKLSYDNFLPDTDDRELLARAQQATDFANGRGPNPFTGLSSEQLSLITYDEGGDFTVNERRAARLELAGRRSEWSVYITRKMEGERQRTGGIEQGIREIIEYYRALPAMEEAQILGNWEMDYRMMLSRYREEGEAFDMSLIDLIAKQWKTEETSSSMPFDPTSDATGKGGNKG
;
A
#
# COMPACT_ATOMS: atom_id res chain seq x y z
N MET A 1 -21.42 3.17 -7.35
CA MET A 1 -21.84 4.57 -7.21
C MET A 1 -20.98 5.35 -8.19
N ASP A 2 -21.58 5.74 -9.31
CA ASP A 2 -20.91 6.47 -10.37
C ASP A 2 -20.84 7.95 -9.99
N CYS A 3 -19.63 8.45 -9.73
CA CYS A 3 -19.41 9.89 -9.67
C CYS A 3 -19.08 10.33 -11.10
N VAL A 4 -20.08 10.88 -11.79
CA VAL A 4 -19.92 11.48 -13.12
C VAL A 4 -19.19 12.81 -12.94
N LEU A 5 -17.91 12.86 -13.31
CA LEU A 5 -17.17 14.11 -13.47
C LEU A 5 -17.56 14.72 -14.83
N LEU A 6 -18.35 15.79 -14.80
CA LEU A 6 -18.57 16.65 -15.96
C LEU A 6 -17.39 17.63 -16.05
N LEU A 7 -16.46 17.38 -16.98
CA LEU A 7 -15.52 18.37 -17.48
C LEU A 7 -15.93 18.73 -18.89
N GLY A 8 -15.90 20.03 -19.21
CA GLY A 8 -16.40 20.58 -20.47
C GLY A 8 -15.87 19.85 -21.70
N GLY A 9 -16.79 19.54 -22.63
CA GLY A 9 -16.48 19.39 -24.05
C GLY A 9 -15.87 18.07 -24.53
N GLY A 10 -15.78 17.01 -23.72
CA GLY A 10 -15.32 15.71 -24.21
C GLY A 10 -15.65 14.55 -23.28
N TYR A 11 -16.44 13.58 -23.75
CA TYR A 11 -16.78 12.36 -23.02
C TYR A 11 -15.53 11.48 -22.84
N PHE A 12 -14.78 11.64 -21.76
CA PHE A 12 -13.80 10.65 -21.32
C PHE A 12 -14.43 9.77 -20.23
N ARG A 13 -14.81 8.56 -20.63
CA ARG A 13 -15.30 7.51 -19.73
C ARG A 13 -14.11 6.96 -18.94
N VAL A 14 -13.73 7.63 -17.83
CA VAL A 14 -12.77 7.08 -16.87
C VAL A 14 -13.46 5.93 -16.15
N ARG A 15 -13.26 4.72 -16.66
CA ARG A 15 -13.79 3.49 -16.07
C ARG A 15 -12.96 3.16 -14.83
N TRP A 16 -13.39 3.66 -13.68
CA TRP A 16 -12.86 3.25 -12.38
C TRP A 16 -13.20 1.76 -12.16
N TYR A 17 -12.26 0.86 -12.47
CA TYR A 17 -12.39 -0.54 -12.08
C TYR A 17 -12.04 -0.68 -10.59
N MET A 18 -12.98 -0.28 -9.74
CA MET A 18 -13.08 -0.80 -8.38
C MET A 18 -14.01 -2.02 -8.42
N GLN A 19 -13.46 -3.18 -8.77
CA GLN A 19 -14.20 -4.43 -8.69
C GLN A 19 -14.26 -4.87 -7.22
N LEU A 20 -15.29 -4.43 -6.51
CA LEU A 20 -15.69 -5.04 -5.24
C LEU A 20 -16.44 -6.35 -5.54
N PRO A 21 -16.16 -7.47 -4.84
CA PRO A 21 -17.03 -8.63 -4.90
C PRO A 21 -18.41 -8.25 -4.37
N GLN A 22 -19.43 -8.38 -5.21
CA GLN A 22 -20.82 -8.22 -4.83
C GLN A 22 -21.21 -9.40 -3.93
N ASN A 23 -21.10 -9.22 -2.62
CA ASN A 23 -21.95 -9.82 -1.56
C ASN A 23 -21.22 -9.81 -0.22
N THR A 24 -21.29 -8.69 0.50
CA THR A 24 -21.06 -8.71 1.95
C THR A 24 -22.05 -7.77 2.61
N VAL A 25 -23.04 -8.34 3.29
CA VAL A 25 -23.93 -7.63 4.19
C VAL A 25 -23.10 -7.18 5.40
N LEU A 26 -22.85 -5.88 5.53
CA LEU A 26 -22.16 -5.29 6.68
C LEU A 26 -23.10 -5.32 7.90
N ALA A 27 -22.85 -6.24 8.83
CA ALA A 27 -23.41 -6.17 10.17
C ALA A 27 -22.74 -5.02 10.94
N LYS A 28 -23.54 -4.03 11.35
CA LYS A 28 -23.10 -2.91 12.19
C LYS A 28 -22.87 -3.42 13.62
N ALA A 29 -21.65 -3.29 14.15
CA ALA A 29 -21.40 -3.38 15.58
C ALA A 29 -21.28 -1.96 16.16
N GLN A 30 -22.12 -1.67 17.15
CA GLN A 30 -22.17 -0.40 17.87
C GLN A 30 -21.12 -0.40 18.99
N ALA A 31 -20.37 0.69 19.10
CA ALA A 31 -19.46 0.96 20.20
C ALA A 31 -20.23 1.24 21.49
N THR A 32 -19.75 0.72 22.62
CA THR A 32 -20.17 1.16 23.95
C THR A 32 -18.93 1.47 24.78
N GLU A 33 -18.72 2.75 25.06
CA GLU A 33 -17.84 3.24 26.13
C GLU A 33 -18.60 3.16 27.47
N THR A 34 -17.91 2.77 28.55
CA THR A 34 -17.66 3.59 29.78
C THR A 34 -17.32 2.71 30.98
N LEU A 35 -16.16 2.99 31.59
CA LEU A 35 -15.78 2.58 32.95
C LEU A 35 -16.43 3.52 33.98
N PRO A 36 -16.57 3.08 35.25
CA PRO A 36 -15.83 3.81 36.28
C PRO A 36 -15.19 2.94 37.39
N VAL A 37 -14.35 3.64 38.15
CA VAL A 37 -13.28 3.24 39.07
C VAL A 37 -13.73 3.15 40.54
N ARG A 38 -13.05 2.26 41.30
CA ARG A 38 -12.81 2.19 42.77
C ARG A 38 -13.93 1.84 43.77
N ARG A 39 -13.69 0.80 44.58
CA ARG A 39 -13.10 0.89 45.95
C ARG A 39 -12.78 -0.50 46.53
N ALA A 40 -11.62 -0.62 47.18
CA ALA A 40 -11.25 -1.75 48.03
C ALA A 40 -11.57 -1.44 49.51
N PRO A 41 -11.58 -2.46 50.39
CA PRO A 41 -11.10 -2.29 51.74
C PRO A 41 -9.95 -3.25 52.08
N SER A 42 -8.95 -2.68 52.74
CA SER A 42 -7.79 -3.33 53.37
C SER A 42 -8.20 -4.05 54.65
N VAL A 43 -7.58 -5.20 54.94
CA VAL A 43 -7.35 -5.68 56.32
C VAL A 43 -5.97 -6.35 56.39
N ASP A 44 -5.22 -5.91 57.39
CA ASP A 44 -3.86 -6.27 57.75
C ASP A 44 -3.69 -7.72 58.24
N LYS A 45 -2.60 -8.38 57.82
CA LYS A 45 -1.80 -9.27 58.69
C LYS A 45 -0.39 -9.47 58.12
N ALA A 46 0.64 -9.15 58.90
CA ALA A 46 2.05 -9.43 58.65
C ALA A 46 2.56 -10.49 59.65
N PRO A 47 3.82 -10.97 59.56
CA PRO A 47 4.52 -11.50 58.39
C PRO A 47 4.99 -12.95 58.68
N GLN A 48 5.23 -13.76 57.64
CA GLN A 48 6.10 -14.93 57.78
C GLN A 48 7.21 -14.84 56.74
N VAL A 49 8.43 -14.91 57.26
CA VAL A 49 9.70 -14.83 56.54
C VAL A 49 9.94 -16.20 55.94
N GLU A 50 9.94 -16.30 54.62
CA GLU A 50 10.43 -17.49 53.92
C GLU A 50 11.28 -17.04 52.72
N VAL A 51 12.59 -17.23 52.91
CA VAL A 51 13.65 -17.51 51.93
C VAL A 51 13.57 -16.78 50.58
N LEU A 52 14.52 -15.86 50.40
CA LEU A 52 14.96 -15.36 49.10
C LEU A 52 15.49 -16.52 48.24
N GLU A 53 14.61 -17.16 47.49
CA GLU A 53 15.01 -17.82 46.26
C GLU A 53 15.04 -16.76 45.17
N SER A 54 16.22 -16.65 44.54
CA SER A 54 16.44 -15.91 43.32
C SER A 54 15.45 -16.40 42.27
N ASP A 55 14.31 -15.72 42.16
CA ASP A 55 13.35 -15.89 41.09
C ASP A 55 14.07 -15.51 39.80
N ARG A 56 14.69 -16.52 39.18
CA ARG A 56 15.11 -16.45 37.79
C ARG A 56 13.82 -16.26 37.02
N MET A 57 13.53 -15.00 36.71
CA MET A 57 12.64 -14.63 35.62
C MET A 57 12.95 -15.61 34.47
N PRO A 58 12.00 -16.45 34.04
CA PRO A 58 12.20 -17.16 32.81
C PRO A 58 12.21 -16.08 31.73
N GLU A 59 13.39 -15.74 31.22
CA GLU A 59 13.57 -15.12 29.91
C GLU A 59 13.08 -16.09 28.82
N ASN A 60 11.81 -16.48 28.87
CA ASN A 60 11.11 -17.11 27.77
C ASN A 60 10.06 -16.11 27.30
N SER A 61 10.55 -15.04 26.68
CA SER A 61 9.79 -14.31 25.66
C SER A 61 9.67 -15.23 24.45
N GLU A 62 8.98 -16.38 24.60
CA GLU A 62 8.66 -17.25 23.50
C GLU A 62 7.74 -16.46 22.57
N LEU A 63 8.26 -16.09 21.40
CA LEU A 63 7.49 -15.44 20.35
C LEU A 63 6.20 -16.23 20.11
N SER A 64 5.06 -15.55 19.98
CA SER A 64 3.80 -16.22 19.64
C SER A 64 3.93 -17.01 18.34
N SER A 65 3.13 -18.07 18.17
CA SER A 65 3.16 -18.86 16.93
C SER A 65 2.82 -18.01 15.70
N LEU A 66 1.93 -17.03 15.85
CA LEU A 66 1.65 -16.04 14.81
C LEU A 66 2.89 -15.20 14.45
N SER A 67 3.66 -14.74 15.45
CA SER A 67 4.88 -13.96 15.21
C SER A 67 5.91 -14.76 14.42
N ARG A 68 6.08 -16.05 14.71
CA ARG A 68 6.96 -16.95 13.94
C ARG A 68 6.48 -17.11 12.50
N GLN A 69 5.18 -17.37 12.30
CA GLN A 69 4.62 -17.52 10.96
C GLN A 69 4.73 -16.24 10.13
N LEU A 70 4.48 -15.07 10.72
CA LEU A 70 4.66 -13.78 10.05
C LEU A 70 6.12 -13.53 9.67
N SER A 71 7.08 -13.90 10.52
CA SER A 71 8.50 -13.80 10.19
C SER A 71 8.88 -14.71 9.01
N ALA A 72 8.40 -15.95 9.00
CA ALA A 72 8.64 -16.88 7.89
C ALA A 72 7.97 -16.41 6.58
N ALA A 73 6.74 -15.89 6.66
CA ALA A 73 6.02 -15.32 5.52
C ALA A 73 6.74 -14.07 4.98
N ALA A 74 7.29 -13.22 5.85
CA ALA A 74 8.09 -12.06 5.45
C ALA A 74 9.34 -12.46 4.66
N GLN A 75 10.05 -13.51 5.09
CA GLN A 75 11.22 -14.03 4.37
C GLN A 75 10.84 -14.56 2.98
N ARG A 76 9.76 -15.34 2.89
CA ARG A 76 9.25 -15.83 1.59
C ARG A 76 8.80 -14.68 0.68
N ALA A 77 8.13 -13.67 1.23
CA ALA A 77 7.72 -12.48 0.49
C ALA A 77 8.95 -11.72 -0.06
N ALA A 78 9.98 -11.50 0.76
CA ALA A 78 11.20 -10.83 0.33
C ALA A 78 11.92 -11.59 -0.80
N ILE A 79 12.01 -12.92 -0.69
CA ILE A 79 12.58 -13.76 -1.75
C ILE A 79 11.78 -13.62 -3.04
N ARG A 80 10.45 -13.78 -2.98
CA ARG A 80 9.55 -13.64 -4.13
C ARG A 80 9.69 -12.27 -4.80
N ASP A 81 9.62 -11.21 -4.00
CA ASP A 81 9.60 -9.83 -4.50
C ASP A 81 10.97 -9.43 -5.10
N SER A 82 12.06 -10.09 -4.69
CA SER A 82 13.39 -9.92 -5.30
C SER A 82 13.57 -10.65 -6.64
N GLN A 83 12.75 -11.67 -6.91
CA GLN A 83 12.90 -12.56 -8.08
C GLN A 83 11.91 -12.26 -9.21
N LEU A 84 10.76 -11.67 -8.88
CA LEU A 84 9.68 -11.45 -9.84
C LEU A 84 9.58 -9.98 -10.25
N SER A 85 9.34 -9.74 -11.53
CA SER A 85 8.97 -8.43 -12.04
C SER A 85 7.59 -8.00 -11.54
N ARG A 86 7.30 -6.70 -11.61
CA ARG A 86 5.98 -6.14 -11.28
C ARG A 86 4.83 -6.84 -12.02
N SER A 87 5.01 -7.16 -13.31
CA SER A 87 3.99 -7.89 -14.07
C SER A 87 3.79 -9.32 -13.58
N GLU A 88 4.87 -10.02 -13.21
CA GLU A 88 4.80 -11.38 -12.67
C GLU A 88 4.18 -11.38 -11.27
N LEU A 89 4.52 -10.41 -10.42
CA LEU A 89 3.87 -10.19 -9.12
C LEU A 89 2.36 -9.95 -9.29
N SER A 90 1.97 -9.11 -10.25
CA SER A 90 0.56 -8.85 -10.56
C SER A 90 -0.18 -10.11 -10.99
N ALA A 91 0.42 -10.90 -11.90
CA ALA A 91 -0.17 -12.16 -12.37
C ALA A 91 -0.27 -13.20 -11.25
N LEU A 92 0.76 -13.30 -10.40
CA LEU A 92 0.77 -14.18 -9.24
C LEU A 92 -0.30 -13.75 -8.23
N ALA A 93 -0.41 -12.46 -7.93
CA ALA A 93 -1.44 -11.92 -7.04
C ALA A 93 -2.83 -12.27 -7.56
N ALA A 94 -3.12 -12.03 -8.84
CA ALA A 94 -4.39 -12.38 -9.47
C ALA A 94 -4.73 -13.88 -9.31
N ARG A 95 -3.76 -14.77 -9.57
CA ARG A 95 -3.94 -16.22 -9.40
C ARG A 95 -4.26 -16.59 -7.95
N LEU A 96 -3.53 -16.02 -6.99
CA LEU A 96 -3.76 -16.27 -5.57
C LEU A 96 -5.13 -15.76 -5.11
N LEU A 97 -5.51 -14.55 -5.52
CA LEU A 97 -6.79 -13.97 -5.15
C LEU A 97 -7.99 -14.70 -5.77
N GLU A 98 -7.86 -15.26 -6.98
CA GLU A 98 -8.90 -16.13 -7.56
C GLU A 98 -9.14 -17.37 -6.68
N LYS A 99 -8.08 -17.98 -6.14
CA LYS A 99 -8.21 -19.10 -5.20
C LYS A 99 -8.84 -18.71 -3.87
N LEU A 100 -8.62 -17.48 -3.40
CA LEU A 100 -9.12 -17.02 -2.11
C LEU A 100 -10.53 -16.43 -2.17
N THR A 101 -10.90 -15.80 -3.29
CA THR A 101 -12.11 -14.96 -3.39
C THR A 101 -12.95 -15.22 -4.64
N GLY A 102 -12.40 -15.91 -5.64
CA GLY A 102 -13.06 -16.18 -6.90
C GLY A 102 -13.91 -17.44 -6.91
N ALA A 103 -14.28 -17.88 -8.11
CA ALA A 103 -15.13 -19.05 -8.30
C ALA A 103 -14.46 -20.32 -7.76
N SER A 104 -13.14 -20.42 -7.92
CA SER A 104 -12.33 -21.53 -7.42
C SER A 104 -12.47 -21.74 -5.91
N TYR A 105 -12.60 -20.65 -5.14
CA TYR A 105 -12.87 -20.73 -3.71
C TYR A 105 -14.20 -21.43 -3.44
N SER A 106 -15.27 -20.95 -4.08
CA SER A 106 -16.63 -21.46 -3.89
C SER A 106 -16.72 -22.96 -4.22
N PHE A 107 -16.08 -23.40 -5.30
CA PHE A 107 -16.04 -24.83 -5.67
C PHE A 107 -15.34 -25.71 -4.64
N ASN A 108 -14.30 -25.19 -3.96
CA ASN A 108 -13.50 -25.95 -3.00
C ASN A 108 -13.84 -25.65 -1.54
N LYS A 109 -14.86 -24.83 -1.27
CA LYS A 109 -15.16 -24.33 0.06
C LYS A 109 -15.31 -25.43 1.10
N LEU A 110 -16.03 -26.51 0.77
CA LEU A 110 -16.19 -27.66 1.68
C LEU A 110 -14.85 -28.35 2.01
N SER A 111 -13.92 -28.41 1.05
CA SER A 111 -12.58 -28.94 1.31
C SER A 111 -11.79 -28.03 2.24
N TYR A 112 -11.87 -26.71 2.03
CA TYR A 112 -11.20 -25.72 2.88
C TYR A 112 -11.76 -25.67 4.30
N ASP A 113 -13.08 -25.83 4.45
CA ASP A 113 -13.74 -25.84 5.76
C ASP A 113 -13.42 -27.10 6.59
N ASN A 114 -13.11 -28.22 5.92
CA ASN A 114 -12.72 -29.47 6.57
C ASN A 114 -11.20 -29.62 6.72
N PHE A 115 -10.41 -28.66 6.23
CA PHE A 115 -8.96 -28.72 6.34
C PHE A 115 -8.52 -28.46 7.78
N LEU A 116 -7.82 -29.42 8.36
CA LEU A 116 -7.20 -29.30 9.67
C LEU A 116 -5.67 -29.21 9.48
N PRO A 117 -5.01 -28.16 9.99
CA PRO A 117 -3.56 -28.08 9.99
C PRO A 117 -2.94 -29.28 10.72
N ASP A 118 -1.87 -29.85 10.14
CA ASP A 118 -1.08 -30.91 10.76
C ASP A 118 -0.13 -30.31 11.79
N THR A 119 -0.64 -30.02 12.99
CA THR A 119 0.12 -29.42 14.09
C THR A 119 -0.53 -29.72 15.44
N ASP A 120 0.29 -29.87 16.48
CA ASP A 120 -0.16 -29.96 17.87
C ASP A 120 -0.32 -28.58 18.54
N ASP A 121 0.00 -27.51 17.82
CA ASP A 121 -0.09 -26.14 18.34
C ASP A 121 -1.56 -25.70 18.48
N ARG A 122 -1.99 -25.59 19.74
CA ARG A 122 -3.36 -25.20 20.09
C ARG A 122 -3.73 -23.80 19.60
N GLU A 123 -2.79 -22.86 19.56
CA GLU A 123 -3.06 -21.50 19.07
C GLU A 123 -3.36 -21.53 17.57
N LEU A 124 -2.58 -22.29 16.80
CA LEU A 124 -2.77 -22.43 15.35
C LEU A 124 -4.09 -23.13 15.04
N LEU A 125 -4.40 -24.23 15.74
CA LEU A 125 -5.66 -24.94 15.57
C LEU A 125 -6.87 -24.05 15.89
N ALA A 126 -6.83 -23.31 16.99
CA ALA A 126 -7.90 -22.39 17.38
C ALA A 126 -8.10 -21.28 16.35
N ARG A 127 -7.01 -20.69 15.83
CA ARG A 127 -7.07 -19.63 14.82
C ARG A 127 -7.57 -20.14 13.46
N ALA A 128 -7.15 -21.33 13.05
CA ALA A 128 -7.66 -21.98 11.84
C ALA A 128 -9.16 -22.28 11.94
N GLN A 129 -9.62 -22.75 13.11
CA GLN A 129 -11.05 -22.92 13.38
C GLN A 129 -11.79 -21.58 13.31
N GLN A 130 -11.28 -20.54 13.97
CA GLN A 130 -11.88 -19.20 13.92
C GLN A 130 -11.96 -18.64 12.50
N ALA A 131 -10.93 -18.84 11.67
CA ALA A 131 -10.93 -18.44 10.27
C ALA A 131 -12.02 -19.17 9.46
N THR A 132 -12.23 -20.46 9.75
CA THR A 132 -13.30 -21.27 9.14
C THR A 132 -14.69 -20.81 9.61
N ASP A 133 -14.84 -20.47 10.88
CA ASP A 133 -16.10 -19.91 11.39
C ASP A 133 -16.39 -18.55 10.76
N PHE A 134 -15.39 -17.68 10.62
CA PHE A 134 -15.51 -16.41 9.89
C PHE A 134 -15.90 -16.62 8.43
N ALA A 135 -15.26 -17.55 7.72
CA ALA A 135 -15.58 -17.90 6.34
C ALA A 135 -17.03 -18.40 6.15
N ASN A 136 -17.62 -18.90 7.23
CA ASN A 136 -19.01 -19.35 7.30
C ASN A 136 -19.97 -18.32 7.93
N GLY A 137 -19.52 -17.11 8.24
CA GLY A 137 -20.35 -16.07 8.87
C GLY A 137 -20.75 -16.38 10.32
N ARG A 138 -20.01 -17.27 11.00
CA ARG A 138 -20.27 -17.73 12.38
C ARG A 138 -19.39 -17.08 13.44
N GLY A 139 -18.42 -16.26 13.04
CA GLY A 139 -17.48 -15.61 13.97
C GLY A 139 -16.81 -14.38 13.39
N PRO A 140 -16.08 -13.62 14.23
CA PRO A 140 -15.30 -12.46 13.79
C PRO A 140 -14.03 -12.89 13.06
N ASN A 141 -13.46 -11.97 12.28
CA ASN A 141 -12.20 -12.19 11.58
C ASN A 141 -11.05 -12.40 12.60
N PRO A 142 -10.27 -13.48 12.52
CA PRO A 142 -9.15 -13.73 13.44
C PRO A 142 -8.00 -12.73 13.33
N PHE A 143 -7.95 -11.93 12.26
CA PHE A 143 -6.85 -10.99 11.99
C PHE A 143 -7.23 -9.52 12.19
N THR A 144 -8.37 -9.25 12.83
CA THR A 144 -8.71 -7.89 13.24
C THR A 144 -7.60 -7.31 14.11
N GLY A 145 -7.14 -6.11 13.78
CA GLY A 145 -6.06 -5.42 14.49
C GLY A 145 -4.64 -5.62 13.95
N LEU A 146 -4.39 -6.58 13.04
CA LEU A 146 -3.08 -6.69 12.37
C LEU A 146 -2.81 -5.50 11.45
N SER A 147 -1.56 -5.19 11.12
CA SER A 147 -1.23 -4.12 10.15
C SER A 147 -1.56 -4.53 8.71
N SER A 148 -1.72 -3.57 7.79
CA SER A 148 -1.95 -3.88 6.36
C SER A 148 -0.82 -4.70 5.75
N GLU A 149 0.42 -4.47 6.21
CA GLU A 149 1.59 -5.25 5.80
C GLU A 149 1.50 -6.70 6.29
N GLN A 150 1.17 -6.92 7.56
CA GLN A 150 0.98 -8.27 8.12
C GLN A 150 -0.16 -9.02 7.42
N LEU A 151 -1.27 -8.33 7.12
CA LEU A 151 -2.38 -8.91 6.37
C LEU A 151 -1.98 -9.29 4.94
N SER A 152 -1.16 -8.47 4.28
CA SER A 152 -0.61 -8.78 2.96
C SER A 152 0.33 -9.99 3.00
N LEU A 153 1.19 -10.10 4.03
CA LEU A 153 2.04 -11.27 4.23
C LEU A 153 1.20 -12.55 4.32
N ILE A 154 0.17 -12.57 5.17
CA ILE A 154 -0.73 -13.73 5.31
C ILE A 154 -1.45 -14.01 3.97
N THR A 155 -2.04 -12.99 3.34
CA THR A 155 -2.82 -13.12 2.11
C THR A 155 -2.04 -13.84 1.00
N TYR A 156 -0.79 -13.42 0.76
CA TYR A 156 0.04 -13.93 -0.34
C TYR A 156 1.02 -15.03 0.06
N ASP A 157 0.93 -15.58 1.27
CA ASP A 157 1.80 -16.66 1.74
C ASP A 157 1.42 -18.00 1.08
N GLU A 158 1.83 -18.19 -0.16
CA GLU A 158 1.69 -19.46 -0.86
C GLU A 158 2.75 -20.47 -0.41
N GLY A 159 2.31 -21.63 0.08
CA GLY A 159 3.20 -22.68 0.58
C GLY A 159 3.63 -22.51 2.04
N GLY A 160 3.06 -21.53 2.76
CA GLY A 160 3.24 -21.37 4.20
C GLY A 160 2.17 -22.06 5.03
N ASP A 161 2.27 -21.85 6.35
CA ASP A 161 1.49 -22.56 7.37
C ASP A 161 0.05 -22.02 7.53
N PHE A 162 -0.31 -20.95 6.83
CA PHE A 162 -1.65 -20.39 6.86
C PHE A 162 -2.62 -21.19 5.97
N THR A 163 -3.73 -21.62 6.55
CA THR A 163 -4.84 -22.25 5.82
C THR A 163 -5.46 -21.32 4.78
N VAL A 164 -6.18 -21.89 3.81
CA VAL A 164 -6.90 -21.07 2.80
C VAL A 164 -7.94 -20.15 3.43
N ASN A 165 -8.64 -20.60 4.47
CA ASN A 165 -9.61 -19.79 5.19
C ASN A 165 -8.94 -18.64 5.97
N GLU A 166 -7.77 -18.86 6.57
CA GLU A 166 -6.98 -17.77 7.18
C GLU A 166 -6.53 -16.74 6.15
N ARG A 167 -5.96 -17.19 5.03
CA ARG A 167 -5.53 -16.29 3.95
C ARG A 167 -6.70 -15.49 3.37
N ARG A 168 -7.87 -16.11 3.23
CA ARG A 168 -9.11 -15.43 2.84
C ARG A 168 -9.54 -14.41 3.90
N ALA A 169 -9.47 -14.74 5.18
CA ALA A 169 -9.81 -13.81 6.25
C ALA A 169 -8.90 -12.57 6.23
N ALA A 170 -7.60 -12.75 6.06
CA ALA A 170 -6.65 -11.65 5.90
C ALA A 170 -6.96 -10.80 4.66
N ARG A 171 -7.27 -11.43 3.51
CA ARG A 171 -7.64 -10.73 2.27
C ARG A 171 -8.89 -9.86 2.44
N LEU A 172 -9.89 -10.36 3.17
CA LEU A 172 -11.16 -9.65 3.38
C LEU A 172 -10.99 -8.46 4.34
N GLU A 173 -10.19 -8.62 5.40
CA GLU A 173 -9.80 -7.50 6.28
C GLU A 173 -9.06 -6.41 5.49
N LEU A 174 -8.06 -6.80 4.68
CA LEU A 174 -7.30 -5.88 3.84
C LEU A 174 -8.20 -5.18 2.81
N ALA A 175 -9.17 -5.90 2.24
CA ALA A 175 -10.19 -5.32 1.35
C ALA A 175 -11.03 -4.24 2.05
N GLY A 176 -11.47 -4.53 3.28
CA GLY A 176 -12.25 -3.60 4.09
C GLY A 176 -11.49 -2.29 4.31
N ARG A 177 -10.23 -2.39 4.74
CA ARG A 177 -9.37 -1.21 4.95
C ARG A 177 -9.11 -0.42 3.68
N ARG A 178 -8.86 -1.10 2.56
CA ARG A 178 -8.74 -0.45 1.25
C ARG A 178 -10.03 0.31 0.90
N SER A 179 -11.19 -0.28 1.15
CA SER A 179 -12.49 0.35 0.92
C SER A 179 -12.69 1.59 1.80
N GLU A 180 -12.37 1.50 3.10
CA GLU A 180 -12.47 2.62 4.04
C GLU A 180 -11.55 3.78 3.64
N TRP A 181 -10.29 3.49 3.33
CA TRP A 181 -9.34 4.50 2.84
C TRP A 181 -9.84 5.16 1.55
N SER A 182 -10.42 4.38 0.63
CA SER A 182 -10.95 4.91 -0.64
C SER A 182 -12.13 5.86 -0.45
N VAL A 183 -13.00 5.55 0.51
CA VAL A 183 -14.11 6.44 0.92
C VAL A 183 -13.55 7.72 1.55
N TYR A 184 -12.56 7.58 2.44
CA TYR A 184 -11.91 8.72 3.09
C TYR A 184 -11.26 9.66 2.07
N ILE A 185 -10.42 9.14 1.16
CA ILE A 185 -9.68 9.99 0.23
C ILE A 185 -10.61 10.70 -0.75
N THR A 186 -11.69 10.02 -1.17
CA THR A 186 -12.74 10.62 -2.01
C THR A 186 -13.43 11.79 -1.29
N ARG A 187 -13.82 11.61 -0.03
CA ARG A 187 -14.43 12.68 0.78
C ARG A 187 -13.47 13.84 1.02
N LYS A 188 -12.19 13.54 1.29
CA LYS A 188 -11.15 14.55 1.46
C LYS A 188 -10.97 15.40 0.21
N MET A 189 -10.84 14.76 -0.96
CA MET A 189 -10.70 15.44 -2.24
C MET A 189 -11.92 16.29 -2.58
N GLU A 190 -13.14 15.80 -2.29
CA GLU A 190 -14.36 16.58 -2.49
C GLU A 190 -14.38 17.84 -1.60
N GLY A 191 -14.04 17.70 -0.31
CA GLY A 191 -13.93 18.84 0.60
C GLY A 191 -12.83 19.82 0.19
N GLU A 192 -11.70 19.33 -0.31
CA GLU A 192 -10.62 20.17 -0.86
C GLU A 192 -11.12 20.98 -2.05
N ARG A 193 -11.77 20.32 -3.01
CA ARG A 193 -12.34 20.95 -4.21
C ARG A 193 -13.34 22.04 -3.86
N GLN A 194 -14.24 21.79 -2.92
CA GLN A 194 -15.22 22.79 -2.48
C GLN A 194 -14.58 24.03 -1.84
N ARG A 195 -13.42 23.86 -1.19
CA ARG A 195 -12.72 24.95 -0.50
C ARG A 195 -11.75 25.73 -1.39
N THR A 196 -11.04 25.05 -2.29
CA THR A 196 -9.94 25.66 -3.07
C THR A 196 -10.12 25.57 -4.58
N GLY A 197 -11.10 24.80 -5.07
CA GLY A 197 -11.25 24.46 -6.49
C GLY A 197 -10.36 23.29 -6.96
N GLY A 198 -9.30 22.96 -6.20
CA GLY A 198 -8.31 21.92 -6.54
C GLY A 198 -8.39 20.66 -5.68
N ILE A 199 -7.53 19.68 -5.98
CA ILE A 199 -7.43 18.39 -5.27
C ILE A 199 -5.98 17.95 -5.02
N GLU A 200 -5.05 18.91 -4.99
CA GLU A 200 -3.61 18.64 -4.93
C GLU A 200 -3.20 17.81 -3.71
N GLN A 201 -3.76 18.11 -2.53
CA GLN A 201 -3.44 17.41 -1.30
C GLN A 201 -3.95 15.97 -1.34
N GLY A 202 -5.15 15.76 -1.86
CA GLY A 202 -5.66 14.41 -2.09
C GLY A 202 -4.79 13.61 -3.05
N ILE A 203 -4.28 14.23 -4.13
CA ILE A 203 -3.38 13.53 -5.07
C ILE A 203 -2.06 13.13 -4.40
N ARG A 204 -1.45 14.03 -3.61
CA ARG A 204 -0.22 13.74 -2.87
C ARG A 204 -0.39 12.54 -1.95
N GLU A 205 -1.50 12.50 -1.22
CA GLU A 205 -1.78 11.39 -0.31
C GLU A 205 -2.06 10.07 -1.04
N ILE A 206 -2.68 10.09 -2.23
CA ILE A 206 -2.81 8.88 -3.07
C ILE A 206 -1.42 8.36 -3.46
N ILE A 207 -0.51 9.24 -3.89
CA ILE A 207 0.87 8.85 -4.25
C ILE A 207 1.58 8.24 -3.03
N GLU A 208 1.49 8.88 -1.87
CA GLU A 208 2.09 8.37 -0.63
C GLU A 208 1.52 7.01 -0.23
N TYR A 209 0.20 6.86 -0.29
CA TYR A 209 -0.47 5.61 0.04
C TYR A 209 -0.03 4.47 -0.90
N TYR A 210 0.05 4.69 -2.22
CA TYR A 210 0.48 3.66 -3.18
C TYR A 210 1.97 3.32 -3.07
N ARG A 211 2.83 4.29 -2.76
CA ARG A 211 4.25 4.01 -2.50
C ARG A 211 4.48 3.17 -1.24
N ALA A 212 3.59 3.28 -0.26
CA ALA A 212 3.67 2.53 0.99
C ALA A 212 3.09 1.10 0.89
N LEU A 213 2.53 0.71 -0.25
CA LEU A 213 1.99 -0.64 -0.43
C LEU A 213 3.11 -1.68 -0.54
N PRO A 214 2.90 -2.90 0.00
CA PRO A 214 3.74 -4.05 -0.32
C PRO A 214 3.82 -4.29 -1.83
N ALA A 215 4.95 -4.81 -2.34
CA ALA A 215 5.19 -4.95 -3.77
C ALA A 215 4.08 -5.74 -4.50
N MET A 216 3.54 -6.80 -3.88
CA MET A 216 2.41 -7.56 -4.42
C MET A 216 1.10 -6.77 -4.51
N GLU A 217 0.85 -5.84 -3.58
CA GLU A 217 -0.34 -4.98 -3.59
C GLU A 217 -0.18 -3.85 -4.61
N GLU A 218 1.01 -3.24 -4.66
CA GLU A 218 1.35 -2.21 -5.64
C GLU A 218 1.27 -2.75 -7.08
N ALA A 219 1.79 -3.96 -7.32
CA ALA A 219 1.82 -4.59 -8.63
C ALA A 219 0.43 -4.82 -9.23
N GLN A 220 -0.62 -4.90 -8.41
CA GLN A 220 -2.00 -5.04 -8.86
C GLN A 220 -2.59 -3.72 -9.39
N ILE A 221 -1.95 -2.59 -9.12
CA ILE A 221 -2.39 -1.30 -9.64
C ILE A 221 -2.04 -1.24 -11.13
N LEU A 222 -3.04 -1.04 -11.98
CA LEU A 222 -2.85 -1.04 -13.43
C LEU A 222 -2.12 0.23 -13.90
N GLY A 223 -1.34 0.08 -14.97
CA GLY A 223 -0.66 1.20 -15.62
C GLY A 223 0.51 1.76 -14.81
N ASN A 224 0.99 2.93 -15.24
CA ASN A 224 2.02 3.69 -14.55
C ASN A 224 1.33 4.69 -13.62
N TRP A 225 0.69 4.18 -12.56
CA TRP A 225 -0.12 4.98 -11.66
C TRP A 225 0.66 6.19 -11.11
N GLU A 226 1.95 6.03 -10.82
CA GLU A 226 2.74 7.13 -10.27
C GLU A 226 2.85 8.27 -11.27
N MET A 227 3.12 7.96 -12.55
CA MET A 227 3.12 8.97 -13.61
C MET A 227 1.73 9.58 -13.79
N ASP A 228 0.67 8.77 -13.78
CA ASP A 228 -0.71 9.26 -13.96
C ASP A 228 -1.10 10.27 -12.86
N TYR A 229 -0.82 9.97 -11.59
CA TYR A 229 -1.11 10.88 -10.49
C TYR A 229 -0.18 12.09 -10.44
N ARG A 230 1.11 11.94 -10.80
CA ARG A 230 2.03 13.09 -10.92
C ARG A 230 1.59 14.03 -12.04
N MET A 231 1.15 13.50 -13.19
CA MET A 231 0.60 14.29 -14.28
C MET A 231 -0.68 15.02 -13.85
N MET A 232 -1.56 14.35 -13.09
CA MET A 232 -2.73 15.01 -12.53
C MET A 232 -2.34 16.13 -11.56
N LEU A 233 -1.33 15.93 -10.72
CA LEU A 233 -0.83 16.96 -9.79
C LEU A 233 -0.26 18.18 -10.54
N SER A 234 0.50 17.97 -11.62
CA SER A 234 1.04 19.08 -12.43
C SER A 234 -0.06 19.94 -13.04
N ARG A 235 -1.15 19.32 -13.53
CA ARG A 235 -2.29 20.07 -14.10
C ARG A 235 -2.94 21.02 -13.11
N TYR A 236 -3.09 20.61 -11.84
CA TYR A 236 -3.70 21.47 -10.81
C TYR A 236 -2.75 22.57 -10.31
N ARG A 237 -1.44 22.33 -10.34
CA ARG A 237 -0.44 23.36 -10.01
C ARG A 237 -0.49 24.54 -10.99
N GLU A 238 -0.89 24.30 -12.23
CA GLU A 238 -0.92 25.29 -13.32
C GLU A 238 -2.25 26.08 -13.41
N GLU A 239 -3.27 25.75 -12.62
CA GLU A 239 -4.50 26.56 -12.50
C GLU A 239 -4.42 27.64 -11.39
N GLY A 240 -3.33 27.65 -10.61
CA GLY A 240 -3.02 28.70 -9.62
C GLY A 240 -1.90 29.68 -10.03
N GLU A 241 -1.05 29.28 -10.96
CA GLU A 241 -0.03 30.15 -11.57
C GLU A 241 0.03 29.84 -13.06
N ALA A 242 -0.28 30.83 -13.89
CA ALA A 242 -0.13 30.74 -15.33
C ALA A 242 1.29 30.26 -15.67
N PHE A 243 1.34 29.34 -16.63
CA PHE A 243 2.53 28.76 -17.23
C PHE A 243 3.41 29.85 -17.87
N ASP A 244 4.20 30.58 -17.08
CA ASP A 244 5.02 31.71 -17.54
C ASP A 244 6.35 31.29 -18.21
N MET A 245 6.43 30.06 -18.71
CA MET A 245 7.48 29.66 -19.65
C MET A 245 6.86 28.89 -20.79
N SER A 246 6.57 29.62 -21.87
CA SER A 246 6.17 29.03 -23.14
C SER A 246 7.22 28.02 -23.61
N LEU A 247 6.82 26.98 -24.33
CA LEU A 247 7.78 26.09 -25.02
C LEU A 247 8.73 26.91 -25.92
N ILE A 248 8.25 28.05 -26.42
CA ILE A 248 9.05 29.05 -27.16
C ILE A 248 10.13 29.67 -26.27
N ASP A 249 9.83 29.99 -25.00
CA ASP A 249 10.81 30.55 -24.05
C ASP A 249 11.86 29.52 -23.62
N LEU A 250 11.47 28.25 -23.53
CA LEU A 250 12.40 27.16 -23.23
C LEU A 250 13.37 26.92 -24.39
N ILE A 251 12.87 26.94 -25.64
CA ILE A 251 13.70 26.86 -26.85
C ILE A 251 14.60 28.10 -26.99
N ALA A 252 14.07 29.30 -26.73
CA ALA A 252 14.84 30.55 -26.79
C ALA A 252 15.95 30.61 -25.72
N LYS A 253 15.71 30.06 -24.52
CA LYS A 253 16.75 29.91 -23.50
C LYS A 253 17.84 28.95 -23.95
N GLN A 254 17.48 27.81 -24.55
CA GLN A 254 18.46 26.82 -25.00
C GLN A 254 19.39 27.39 -26.09
N TRP A 255 18.84 28.14 -27.05
CA TRP A 255 19.65 28.82 -28.08
C TRP A 255 20.58 29.92 -27.52
N LYS A 256 20.13 30.70 -26.53
CA LYS A 256 21.00 31.71 -25.89
C LYS A 256 22.19 31.09 -25.16
N THR A 257 22.03 29.91 -24.55
CA THR A 257 23.15 29.20 -23.91
C THR A 257 24.19 28.71 -24.89
N GLU A 258 23.78 28.33 -26.12
CA GLU A 258 24.70 27.83 -27.15
C GLU A 258 25.51 28.96 -27.80
N GLU A 259 24.92 30.13 -28.03
CA GLU A 259 25.62 31.30 -28.58
C GLU A 259 26.74 31.82 -27.67
N THR A 260 26.57 31.75 -26.34
CA THR A 260 27.64 32.16 -25.40
C THR A 260 28.80 31.17 -25.29
N SER A 261 28.67 29.95 -25.80
CA SER A 261 29.73 28.93 -25.74
C SER A 261 30.66 28.91 -26.97
N SER A 262 30.29 29.62 -28.04
CA SER A 262 31.05 29.65 -29.30
C SER A 262 31.49 31.07 -29.65
N SER A 263 32.36 31.65 -28.83
CA SER A 263 33.18 32.80 -29.22
C SER A 263 34.66 32.46 -29.06
N MET A 264 35.21 31.69 -30.00
CA MET A 264 36.64 31.75 -30.29
C MET A 264 36.91 33.07 -31.03
N PRO A 265 37.86 33.91 -30.61
CA PRO A 265 38.13 35.17 -31.29
C PRO A 265 38.81 34.90 -32.64
N PHE A 266 38.22 35.46 -33.70
CA PHE A 266 38.80 35.54 -35.03
C PHE A 266 39.84 36.68 -35.05
N ASP A 267 41.12 36.36 -35.29
CA ASP A 267 42.20 37.33 -35.48
C ASP A 267 42.34 37.66 -36.97
N PRO A 268 42.04 38.89 -37.42
CA PRO A 268 42.02 39.25 -38.83
C PRO A 268 43.32 39.94 -39.28
N THR A 269 44.49 39.57 -38.75
CA THR A 269 45.77 40.18 -39.18
C THR A 269 46.93 39.18 -39.36
N SER A 270 46.78 38.24 -40.29
CA SER A 270 47.95 37.64 -40.93
C SER A 270 47.62 37.22 -42.36
N ASP A 271 47.65 38.17 -43.29
CA ASP A 271 48.13 37.96 -44.67
C ASP A 271 48.02 39.25 -45.47
N ALA A 272 49.13 39.99 -45.56
CA ALA A 272 49.60 40.70 -46.77
C ALA A 272 50.74 41.67 -46.42
N THR A 273 52.00 41.24 -46.57
CA THR A 273 53.01 42.08 -47.25
C THR A 273 54.23 41.23 -47.63
N GLY A 274 54.16 40.65 -48.83
CA GLY A 274 55.36 40.41 -49.63
C GLY A 274 55.69 41.66 -50.43
N LYS A 275 56.72 42.41 -50.04
CA LYS A 275 57.43 43.34 -50.92
C LYS A 275 58.88 43.46 -50.45
N GLY A 276 59.79 43.17 -51.37
CA GLY A 276 61.19 42.90 -51.10
C GLY A 276 62.06 44.12 -50.81
N GLY A 277 63.36 43.85 -50.61
CA GLY A 277 64.41 44.85 -50.63
C GLY A 277 65.52 44.65 -49.61
N ASN A 278 66.42 43.71 -49.89
CA ASN A 278 67.89 43.84 -49.85
C ASN A 278 68.51 44.98 -49.00
N LYS A 279 69.44 44.63 -48.08
CA LYS A 279 70.88 45.02 -48.06
C LYS A 279 71.49 44.81 -46.67
N GLY A 280 72.69 44.22 -46.63
CA GLY A 280 73.57 44.11 -45.47
C GLY A 280 74.42 42.86 -45.53
#